data_AF-A0A1V9F808-F1
#
_entry.id   AF-A0A1V9F808-F1
#
_cell.length_a   1.000
_cell.length_b   1.000
_cell.length_c   1.000
_cell.angle_alpha   90.00
_cell.angle_beta   90.00
_cell.angle_gamma   90.00
#
_symmetry.space_group_name_H-M   'P 1'
#
loop_
_entity.id
_entity.type
_entity.pdbx_description
1 polymer ?
#
loop_
_entity_poly.entity_id
_entity_poly.type
_entity_poly.pdbx_seq_one_letter_code
_entity_poly.pdbx_strand_id
1 'polypeptide(L)'
;MKNETKEDFRKTLPFTKAVLETLQDKGFQYVQVKGFTSDKRLDYMEPRYLVLIPIKTLPEAPDSIEIYEPINSQLLQEWAAHPHTGMQVFISFNKNKSIE
;
A
#
# COMPACT_ATOMS: atom_id res chain seq x y z
N MET A 1 -2.27 -15.42 -12.46
CA MET A 1 -2.71 -14.27 -11.62
C MET A 1 -3.46 -14.66 -10.32
N LYS A 2 -3.40 -15.90 -9.79
CA LYS A 2 -4.12 -16.27 -8.54
C LYS A 2 -3.30 -16.10 -7.24
N ASN A 3 -2.00 -15.82 -7.33
CA ASN A 3 -1.11 -15.90 -6.17
C ASN A 3 -0.83 -14.53 -5.51
N GLU A 4 -0.62 -13.47 -6.30
CA GLU A 4 -0.24 -12.14 -5.79
C GLU A 4 -1.29 -11.55 -4.85
N THR A 5 -2.57 -11.66 -5.22
CA THR A 5 -3.66 -11.14 -4.40
C THR A 5 -3.77 -11.83 -3.05
N LYS A 6 -3.49 -13.15 -2.98
CA LYS A 6 -3.46 -13.83 -1.68
C LYS A 6 -2.30 -13.35 -0.82
N GLU A 7 -1.14 -13.05 -1.40
CA GLU A 7 0.05 -12.63 -0.65
C GLU A 7 -0.12 -11.23 -0.04
N ASP A 8 -0.71 -10.30 -0.79
CA ASP A 8 -0.92 -8.91 -0.33
C ASP A 8 -1.86 -8.85 0.89
N PHE A 9 -2.78 -9.81 1.06
CA PHE A 9 -3.70 -9.89 2.21
C PHE A 9 -3.25 -10.78 3.37
N ARG A 10 -2.11 -11.47 3.30
CA ARG A 10 -1.75 -12.46 4.33
C ARG A 10 -1.63 -11.85 5.73
N LYS A 11 -1.22 -10.58 5.84
CA LYS A 11 -1.21 -9.79 7.08
C LYS A 11 -1.34 -8.29 6.77
N THR A 12 -2.57 -7.80 6.71
CA THR A 12 -2.84 -6.36 6.61
C THR A 12 -3.16 -5.76 7.97
N LEU A 13 -2.74 -4.51 8.18
CA LEU A 13 -3.11 -3.70 9.35
C LEU A 13 -3.70 -2.37 8.88
N PRO A 14 -4.59 -1.71 9.66
CA PRO A 14 -5.07 -0.38 9.33
C PRO A 14 -3.92 0.60 9.14
N PHE A 15 -3.99 1.45 8.12
CA PHE A 15 -2.99 2.48 7.89
C PHE A 15 -3.29 3.70 8.77
N THR A 16 -2.42 3.97 9.73
CA THR A 16 -2.58 5.03 10.75
C THR A 16 -1.36 5.96 10.77
N LYS A 17 -1.47 7.11 11.45
CA LYS A 17 -0.33 8.03 11.64
C LYS A 17 0.91 7.35 12.22
N ALA A 18 0.73 6.52 13.25
CA ALA A 18 1.84 5.78 13.87
C ALA A 18 2.51 4.80 12.89
N VAL A 19 1.73 4.17 11.99
CA VAL A 19 2.29 3.34 10.92
C VAL A 19 3.08 4.19 9.94
N LEU A 20 2.54 5.33 9.50
CA LEU A 20 3.22 6.25 8.58
C LEU A 20 4.56 6.75 9.15
N GLU A 21 4.57 7.21 10.40
CA GLU A 21 5.79 7.61 11.12
C GLU A 21 6.82 6.46 11.17
N THR A 22 6.36 5.24 11.51
CA THR A 22 7.24 4.06 11.53
C THR A 22 7.85 3.76 10.16
N LEU A 23 7.12 4.00 9.06
CA LEU A 23 7.64 3.79 7.71
C LEU A 23 8.71 4.83 7.36
N GLN A 24 8.48 6.09 7.74
CA GLN A 24 9.44 7.18 7.55
C GLN A 24 10.73 6.92 8.36
N ASP A 25 10.61 6.53 9.62
CA ASP A 25 11.74 6.19 10.50
C ASP A 25 12.57 5.00 9.96
N LYS A 26 11.92 4.05 9.29
CA LYS A 26 12.56 2.90 8.65
C LYS A 26 13.15 3.19 7.28
N GLY A 27 13.05 4.43 6.80
CA GLY A 27 13.64 4.88 5.54
C GLY A 27 12.87 4.45 4.28
N PHE A 28 11.61 3.99 4.41
CA PHE A 28 10.76 3.79 3.23
C PHE A 28 10.49 5.13 2.56
N GLN A 29 10.55 5.18 1.23
CA GLN A 29 10.40 6.43 0.46
C GLN A 29 9.06 6.47 -0.28
N TYR A 30 8.50 5.31 -0.62
CA TYR A 30 7.26 5.20 -1.38
C TYR A 30 6.39 4.06 -0.84
N VAL A 31 5.12 4.09 -1.24
CA VAL A 31 4.23 2.94 -1.17
C VAL A 31 3.72 2.61 -2.57
N GLN A 32 3.66 1.34 -2.91
CA GLN A 32 2.85 0.87 -4.02
C GLN A 32 1.38 0.85 -3.57
N VAL A 33 0.49 1.46 -4.34
CA VAL A 33 -0.94 1.53 -4.06
C VAL A 33 -1.67 0.48 -4.90
N LYS A 34 -2.41 -0.41 -4.23
CA LYS A 34 -3.24 -1.43 -4.89
C LYS A 34 -4.69 -1.30 -4.47
N GLY A 35 -5.59 -1.15 -5.44
CA GLY A 35 -7.03 -1.09 -5.23
C GLY A 35 -7.68 -2.47 -5.34
N PHE A 36 -8.62 -2.76 -4.45
CA PHE A 36 -9.28 -4.05 -4.41
C PHE A 36 -10.79 -3.96 -4.18
N THR A 37 -11.52 -4.87 -4.82
CA THR A 37 -12.97 -5.12 -4.60
C THR A 37 -13.24 -5.85 -3.28
N SER A 38 -14.50 -5.92 -2.86
CA SER A 38 -14.95 -6.66 -1.67
C SER A 38 -14.53 -8.14 -1.68
N ASP A 39 -14.43 -8.77 -2.85
CA ASP A 39 -14.00 -10.17 -3.01
C ASP A 39 -12.48 -10.34 -3.22
N LYS A 40 -11.70 -9.28 -2.94
CA LYS A 40 -10.24 -9.27 -3.03
C LYS A 40 -9.77 -9.53 -4.46
N ARG A 41 -10.33 -8.84 -5.44
CA ARG A 41 -9.76 -8.76 -6.80
C ARG A 41 -9.20 -7.37 -7.02
N LEU A 42 -8.13 -7.28 -7.80
CA LEU A 42 -7.57 -5.97 -8.18
C LEU A 42 -8.59 -5.23 -9.04
N ASP A 43 -8.94 -4.02 -8.62
CA ASP A 43 -9.78 -3.10 -9.36
C ASP A 43 -9.44 -1.66 -8.94
N TYR A 44 -9.12 -0.84 -9.92
CA TYR A 44 -8.74 0.56 -9.72
C TYR A 44 -9.83 1.54 -10.15
N MET A 45 -10.93 1.06 -10.75
CA MET A 45 -12.06 1.92 -11.11
C MET A 45 -13.01 2.12 -9.93
N GLU A 46 -13.35 1.04 -9.21
CA GLU A 46 -14.25 1.08 -8.06
C GLU A 46 -13.71 0.25 -6.87
N PRO A 47 -12.51 0.58 -6.34
CA PRO A 47 -11.95 -0.14 -5.21
C PRO A 47 -12.84 0.04 -3.98
N ARG A 48 -13.04 -1.06 -3.24
CA ARG A 48 -13.67 -1.02 -1.92
C ARG A 48 -12.69 -0.68 -0.82
N TYR A 49 -11.42 -1.07 -0.99
CA TYR A 49 -10.33 -0.73 -0.09
C TYR A 49 -9.00 -0.70 -0.84
N LEU A 50 -8.03 0.00 -0.24
CA LEU A 50 -6.67 0.13 -0.74
C LEU A 50 -5.71 -0.65 0.16
N VAL A 51 -4.70 -1.27 -0.45
CA VAL A 51 -3.54 -1.83 0.26
C VAL A 51 -2.29 -1.13 -0.21
N LEU A 52 -1.53 -0.64 0.76
CA LEU A 52 -0.25 0.02 0.59
C LEU A 52 0.87 -0.99 0.86
N ILE A 53 1.85 -1.06 -0.04
CA ILE A 53 3.04 -1.91 0.10
C ILE A 53 4.26 -0.99 0.16
N PRO A 54 4.93 -0.85 1.32
CA PRO A 54 6.11 0.00 1.47
C PRO A 54 7.29 -0.46 0.62
N ILE A 55 7.97 0.49 -0.01
CA ILE A 55 9.23 0.27 -0.75
C ILE A 55 10.21 1.41 -0.49
N LYS A 56 11.52 1.10 -0.49
CA LYS A 56 12.58 2.09 -0.27
C LYS A 56 12.97 2.82 -1.56
N THR A 57 12.87 2.14 -2.70
CA THR A 57 13.20 2.67 -4.02
C THR A 57 12.12 2.25 -5.03
N LEU A 58 11.92 3.08 -6.06
CA LEU A 58 11.04 2.70 -7.16
C LEU A 58 11.72 1.60 -7.99
N PRO A 59 10.97 0.60 -8.48
CA PRO A 59 11.55 -0.42 -9.35
C PRO A 59 11.99 0.19 -10.68
N GLU A 60 13.12 -0.29 -11.19
CA GLU A 60 13.71 0.15 -12.46
C GLU A 60 13.07 -0.51 -13.69
N ALA A 61 12.38 -1.64 -13.48
CA ALA A 61 11.78 -2.42 -14.56
C ALA A 61 10.45 -1.78 -15.04
N PRO A 62 10.31 -1.43 -16.33
CA PRO A 62 9.15 -0.73 -16.88
C PRO A 62 7.94 -1.64 -17.20
N ASP A 63 8.03 -2.94 -16.90
CA ASP A 63 7.14 -3.94 -17.50
C ASP A 63 5.75 -4.04 -16.85
N SER A 64 5.47 -3.26 -15.80
CA SER A 64 4.13 -3.07 -15.26
C SER A 64 3.90 -1.60 -14.87
N ILE A 65 2.85 -1.00 -15.45
CA ILE A 65 2.35 0.29 -14.99
C ILE A 65 1.70 0.06 -13.62
N GLU A 66 2.35 0.52 -12.58
CA GLU A 66 1.88 0.45 -11.20
C GLU A 66 1.73 1.87 -10.61
N ILE A 67 0.92 1.99 -9.57
CA ILE A 67 0.67 3.26 -8.89
C ILE A 67 1.56 3.33 -7.66
N TYR A 68 2.34 4.41 -7.56
CA TYR A 68 3.23 4.67 -6.44
C TYR A 68 2.91 6.04 -5.85
N GLU A 69 3.01 6.13 -4.52
CA GLU A 69 2.79 7.37 -3.79
C GLU A 69 3.99 7.62 -2.85
N PRO A 70 4.57 8.84 -2.84
CA PRO A 70 5.64 9.19 -1.91
C PRO A 70 5.20 9.12 -0.45
N ILE A 71 6.06 8.66 0.45
CA ILE A 71 5.74 8.49 1.88
C ILE A 71 5.41 9.82 2.58
N ASN A 72 5.86 10.94 2.04
CA ASN A 72 5.65 12.29 2.59
C ASN A 72 4.46 13.01 1.95
N SER A 73 3.67 12.34 1.11
CA SER A 73 2.58 12.99 0.40
C SER A 73 1.42 13.38 1.32
N GLN A 74 0.73 14.47 0.95
CA GLN A 74 -0.45 14.94 1.67
C GLN A 74 -1.56 13.86 1.69
N LEU A 75 -1.71 13.12 0.60
CA LEU A 75 -2.71 12.06 0.49
C LEU A 75 -2.52 10.96 1.55
N LEU A 76 -1.28 10.51 1.77
CA LEU A 76 -1.00 9.52 2.81
C LEU A 76 -1.20 10.09 4.21
N GLN A 77 -0.89 11.37 4.43
CA GLN A 77 -1.17 12.03 5.71
C GLN A 77 -2.68 12.07 6.02
N GLU A 78 -3.49 12.38 5.00
CA GLU A 78 -4.95 12.41 5.12
C GLU A 78 -5.52 11.02 5.40
N TRP A 79 -5.11 9.99 4.65
CA TRP A 79 -5.55 8.61 4.90
C TRP A 79 -5.12 8.10 6.27
N ALA A 80 -3.89 8.38 6.69
CA ALA A 80 -3.36 7.98 7.99
C ALA A 80 -4.06 8.67 9.17
N ALA A 81 -4.56 9.91 8.96
CA ALA A 81 -5.31 10.66 9.96
C ALA A 81 -6.74 10.15 10.17
N HIS A 82 -7.28 9.44 9.17
CA HIS A 82 -8.69 9.09 9.09
C HIS A 82 -8.91 7.58 8.81
N PRO A 83 -8.30 6.67 9.59
CA PRO A 83 -8.23 5.24 9.27
C PRO A 83 -9.57 4.48 9.25
N HIS A 84 -10.64 5.10 9.74
CA HIS A 84 -11.97 4.50 9.86
C HIS A 84 -13.07 5.27 9.11
N THR A 85 -12.71 6.31 8.37
CA THR A 85 -13.66 7.19 7.67
C THR A 85 -13.34 7.25 6.19
N GLY A 86 -14.34 7.02 5.33
CA GLY A 86 -14.16 7.02 3.88
C GLY A 86 -13.58 5.70 3.36
N MET A 87 -12.61 5.80 2.45
CA MET A 87 -11.90 4.65 1.87
C MET A 87 -11.11 3.90 2.95
N GLN A 88 -11.27 2.59 3.04
CA GLN A 88 -10.46 1.79 3.97
C GLN A 88 -9.07 1.57 3.38
N VAL A 89 -8.04 1.99 4.11
CA VAL A 89 -6.65 1.89 3.68
C VAL A 89 -5.88 1.01 4.65
N PHE A 90 -5.18 0.02 4.10
CA PHE A 90 -4.41 -0.95 4.86
C PHE A 90 -2.94 -0.93 4.44
N ILE A 91 -2.07 -1.32 5.35
CA ILE A 91 -0.65 -1.56 5.08
C ILE A 91 -0.39 -3.07 5.02
N SER A 92 0.41 -3.52 4.06
CA SER A 92 0.89 -4.89 3.97
C SER A 92 2.40 -4.93 3.78
N PHE A 93 3.08 -5.63 4.68
CA PHE A 93 4.52 -5.86 4.58
C PHE A 93 4.73 -7.15 3.79
N ASN A 94 4.93 -7.01 2.48
CA ASN A 94 5.22 -8.16 1.64
C ASN A 94 6.62 -8.70 1.97
N LYS A 95 6.70 -9.92 2.50
CA LYS A 95 7.98 -10.58 2.85
C LYS A 95 8.90 -10.81 1.65
N ASN A 96 8.36 -10.83 0.41
CA ASN A 96 9.10 -11.23 -0.78
C ASN A 96 9.59 -10.06 -1.65
N LYS A 97 9.21 -8.81 -1.34
CA LYS A 97 9.72 -7.59 -2.02
C LYS A 97 10.54 -6.69 -1.08
N SER A 98 11.08 -7.27 0.01
CA SER A 98 12.22 -6.67 0.70
C SER A 98 13.43 -6.85 -0.21
N ILE A 99 13.52 -6.01 -1.25
CA ILE A 99 14.77 -5.85 -1.99
C ILE A 99 15.68 -5.12 -1.00
N GLU A 100 16.57 -5.91 -0.40
CA GLU A 100 17.80 -5.59 0.35
C GLU A 100 17.83 -4.26 1.14
#